data_AF-A0A420UTE3-F1
#
_entry.id   AF-A0A420UTE3-F1
#
_cell.length_a   1.000
_cell.length_b   1.000
_cell.length_c   1.000
_cell.angle_alpha   90.00
_cell.angle_beta   90.00
_cell.angle_gamma   90.00
#
_symmetry.space_group_name_H-M   'P 1'
#
loop_
_entity.id
_entity.type
_entity.pdbx_description
1 polymer ?
#
loop_
_entity_poly.entity_id
_entity_poly.type
_entity_poly.pdbx_seq_one_letter_code
_entity_poly.pdbx_strand_id
1 'polypeptide(L)' 'MAFWEEKTLDQMTDAEWEALCDGCGRCCLIKLEDEDSGILITSDVRCKLLDGDSCACTDYPGRQAKVPDC' A
#
# COMPACT_ATOMS: atom_id res chain seq x y z
N MET A 1 8.39 17.64 16.76
CA MET A 1 8.65 17.33 15.34
C MET A 1 8.13 15.93 15.08
N ALA A 2 7.73 15.65 13.85
CA ALA A 2 7.20 14.35 13.52
C ALA A 2 8.36 13.36 13.34
N PHE A 3 8.21 12.11 13.78
CA PHE A 3 9.33 11.14 13.75
C PHE A 3 9.85 10.89 12.33
N TRP A 4 8.99 11.00 11.31
CA TRP A 4 9.33 10.79 9.90
C TRP A 4 10.16 11.92 9.28
N GLU A 5 10.30 13.06 9.97
CA GLU A 5 11.19 14.14 9.54
C GLU A 5 12.64 13.90 10.00
N GLU A 6 12.83 13.07 11.03
CA GLU A 6 14.13 12.81 11.66
C GLU A 6 14.69 11.41 11.35
N LYS A 7 13.81 10.43 11.10
CA LYS A 7 14.17 9.04 10.81
C LYS A 7 14.17 8.76 9.31
N THR A 8 15.16 8.02 8.83
CA THR A 8 15.11 7.39 7.51
C THR A 8 14.16 6.19 7.52
N LEU A 9 13.75 5.73 6.33
CA LEU A 9 12.85 4.57 6.19
C LEU A 9 13.38 3.32 6.92
N ASP A 10 14.69 3.07 6.87
CA ASP A 10 15.35 1.94 7.53
C ASP A 10 15.44 2.05 9.07
N GLN A 11 15.25 3.26 9.61
CA GLN A 11 15.24 3.53 11.05
C GLN A 11 13.85 3.42 11.67
N MET A 12 12.80 3.35 10.84
CA MET A 12 11.43 3.23 11.31
C MET A 12 11.13 1.80 11.75
N THR A 13 10.45 1.67 12.89
CA THR A 13 9.82 0.40 13.26
C THR A 13 8.59 0.14 12.40
N ASP A 14 8.13 -1.12 12.31
CA ASP A 14 6.90 -1.46 11.59
C ASP A 14 5.70 -0.62 12.09
N ALA A 15 5.60 -0.38 13.39
CA ALA A 15 4.53 0.45 13.96
C ALA A 15 4.60 1.91 13.51
N GLU A 16 5.80 2.47 13.38
CA GLU A 16 6.02 3.83 12.88
C GLU A 16 5.74 3.92 11.38
N TRP A 17 6.11 2.90 10.62
CA TRP A 17 5.81 2.80 9.20
C TRP A 17 4.29 2.75 8.95
N GLU A 18 3.59 1.87 9.66
CA GLU A 18 2.14 1.73 9.55
C GLU A 18 1.40 2.99 10.04
N ALA A 19 1.98 3.76 10.97
CA ALA A 19 1.41 5.04 11.41
C ALA A 19 1.41 6.12 10.31
N LEU A 20 2.19 5.96 9.24
CA LEU A 20 2.16 6.84 8.07
C LEU A 20 1.02 6.52 7.09
N CYS A 21 0.30 5.42 7.30
CA CYS A 21 -0.79 5.01 6.43
C CYS A 21 -2.07 5.81 6.70
N ASP A 22 -2.58 6.52 5.70
CA ASP A 22 -3.83 7.30 5.79
C ASP A 22 -5.12 6.44 5.71
N GLY A 23 -5.01 5.11 5.63
CA GLY A 23 -6.19 4.24 5.46
C GLY A 23 -6.95 4.48 4.15
N CYS A 24 -6.30 5.03 3.13
CA CYS A 24 -6.96 5.47 1.89
C CYS A 24 -7.26 4.35 0.87
N GLY A 25 -6.88 3.10 1.14
CA GLY A 25 -7.11 1.95 0.25
C GLY A 25 -6.31 1.94 -1.07
N ARG A 26 -5.57 3.01 -1.39
CA ARG A 26 -4.82 3.15 -2.66
C ARG A 26 -3.75 2.07 -2.87
N CYS A 27 -3.22 1.51 -1.79
CA CYS A 27 -2.27 0.39 -1.86
C CYS A 27 -2.89 -0.88 -2.46
N CYS A 28 -4.22 -1.04 -2.38
CA CYS A 28 -4.94 -2.21 -2.89
C CYS A 28 -5.47 -2.01 -4.32
N LEU A 29 -5.26 -0.85 -4.95
CA LEU A 29 -5.63 -0.61 -6.33
C LEU A 29 -4.60 -1.22 -7.28
N ILE A 30 -5.06 -1.86 -8.34
CA ILE A 30 -4.20 -2.46 -9.35
C ILE A 30 -3.44 -1.34 -10.07
N LYS A 31 -2.12 -1.48 -10.09
CA LYS A 31 -1.20 -0.60 -10.81
C LYS A 31 -0.74 -1.31 -12.07
N LEU A 32 -0.73 -0.59 -13.18
CA LEU A 32 -0.24 -1.05 -14.47
C LEU A 32 1.01 -0.26 -14.80
N GLU A 33 2.05 -0.94 -15.25
CA GLU A 33 3.27 -0.31 -15.76
C GLU A 33 3.24 -0.38 -17.29
N ASP A 34 3.47 0.75 -17.93
CA ASP A 34 3.67 0.82 -19.38
C ASP A 34 5.08 0.30 -19.72
N GLU A 35 5.16 -0.68 -20.62
CA GLU A 35 6.41 -1.40 -20.90
C GLU A 35 7.48 -0.56 -21.59
N ASP A 36 7.07 0.45 -22.37
CA ASP A 36 7.98 1.30 -23.13
C ASP A 36 8.49 2.49 -22.30
N SER A 37 7.62 3.06 -21.46
CA SER A 37 7.91 4.29 -20.70
C SER A 37 8.18 4.08 -19.21
N GLY A 38 7.80 2.93 -18.65
CA GLY A 38 7.86 2.65 -17.21
C GLY A 38 6.87 3.48 -16.38
N ILE A 39 5.88 4.12 -17.02
CA ILE A 39 4.89 4.93 -16.31
C ILE A 39 3.94 4.00 -15.54
N LEU A 40 3.79 4.25 -14.25
CA LEU A 40 2.81 3.58 -13.40
C LEU A 40 1.46 4.31 -13.45
N ILE A 41 0.44 3.59 -13.89
CA ILE A 41 -0.96 4.03 -13.94
C ILE A 41 -1.72 3.30 -12.85
N THR A 42 -2.38 4.06 -11.96
CA THR A 42 -3.28 3.47 -10.95
C THR A 42 -4.67 3.33 -11.57
N SER A 43 -5.25 2.14 -11.49
CA SER A 43 -6.63 1.89 -11.94
C SER A 43 -7.64 2.07 -10.80
N ASP A 44 -8.93 2.16 -11.15
CA ASP A 44 -10.03 2.12 -10.18
C ASP A 44 -10.45 0.69 -9.78
N VAL A 45 -9.67 -0.33 -10.19
CA VAL A 45 -9.92 -1.73 -9.86
C VAL A 45 -9.13 -2.12 -8.63
N ARG A 46 -9.85 -2.57 -7.59
CA ARG A 46 -9.24 -3.05 -6.34
C ARG A 46 -8.94 -4.54 -6.35
N CYS A 47 -7.95 -4.95 -5.58
CA CYS A 47 -7.70 -6.37 -5.30
C CYS A 47 -8.80 -6.97 -4.40
N LYS A 48 -8.83 -8.30 -4.33
CA LYS A 48 -9.83 -9.05 -3.54
C LYS A 48 -9.74 -8.87 -2.02
N LEU A 49 -8.69 -8.23 -1.51
CA LEU A 49 -8.45 -8.04 -0.07
C LEU A 49 -8.85 -6.65 0.43
N LEU A 50 -9.23 -5.71 -0.44
CA LEU A 50 -9.73 -4.42 0.02
C LEU A 50 -11.14 -4.60 0.58
N ASP A 51 -11.39 -4.10 1.79
CA ASP A 51 -12.74 -3.95 2.32
C ASP A 51 -13.36 -2.66 1.76
N GLY A 52 -14.58 -2.78 1.21
CA GLY A 52 -15.23 -1.67 0.50
C GLY A 52 -15.84 -0.60 1.40
N ASP A 53 -16.08 -0.91 2.67
CA ASP A 53 -16.72 -0.01 3.63
C ASP A 53 -15.68 0.76 4.46
N SER A 54 -14.61 0.09 4.87
CA SER A 54 -13.55 0.64 5.71
C SER A 54 -12.34 1.16 4.95
N CYS A 55 -12.23 0.87 3.65
CA CYS A 55 -11.02 1.12 2.83
C CYS A 55 -9.75 0.47 3.37
N ALA A 56 -9.86 -0.52 4.25
CA ALA A 56 -8.74 -1.24 4.84
C ALA A 56 -8.49 -2.59 4.13
N CYS A 57 -7.24 -3.02 4.08
CA CYS A 57 -6.93 -4.37 3.63
C CYS A 57 -7.31 -5.38 4.71
N THR A 58 -8.09 -6.40 4.36
CA THR A 58 -8.57 -7.43 5.30
C THR A 58 -7.47 -8.38 5.78
N ASP A 59 -6.33 -8.42 5.08
CA ASP A 59 -5.18 -9.27 5.43
C ASP A 59 -3.87 -8.62 5.00
N TYR A 60 -3.59 -7.45 5.57
CA TYR A 60 -2.41 -6.68 5.19
C TYR A 60 -1.08 -7.44 5.44
N PRO A 61 -0.85 -8.11 6.59
CA PRO A 61 0.39 -8.86 6.82
C PRO A 61 0.55 -10.08 5.89
N GLY A 62 -0.54 -10.74 5.50
CA GLY A 62 -0.53 -11.96 4.67
C GLY A 62 -0.82 -11.74 3.19
N ARG A 63 -0.95 -10.48 2.73
CA ARG A 63 -1.51 -10.15 1.41
C ARG A 63 -0.80 -10.82 0.24
N GLN A 64 0.54 -10.89 0.26
CA GLN A 64 1.34 -11.47 -0.82
C GLN A 64 1.10 -12.97 -1.01
N ALA A 65 0.76 -13.70 0.05
CA ALA A 65 0.43 -15.13 -0.06
C ALA A 65 -0.91 -15.35 -0.79
N LYS A 66 -1.81 -14.36 -0.76
CA LYS A 66 -3.16 -14.44 -1.35
C LYS A 66 -3.27 -13.72 -2.69
N VAL A 67 -2.51 -12.64 -2.87
CA VAL A 67 -2.43 -11.80 -4.08
C VAL A 67 -0.94 -11.63 -4.38
N PRO A 68 -0.35 -12.45 -5.27
CA PRO A 68 1.09 -12.45 -5.51
C PRO A 68 1.67 -11.10 -5.94
N ASP A 69 0.88 -10.29 -6.65
CA ASP A 69 1.31 -9.00 -7.21
C ASP A 69 1.09 -7.81 -6.24
N CYS A 70 0.93 -8.07 -4.93
CA CYS A 70 0.58 -7.07 -3.90
C CYS A 70 1.76 -6.59 -3.04
#